data_AF-A0A8S1KUZ2-F1
#
_entry.id   AF-A0A8S1KUZ2-F1
#
_cell.length_a   1.000
_cell.length_b   1.000
_cell.length_c   1.000
_cell.angle_alpha   90.00
_cell.angle_beta   90.00
_cell.angle_gamma   90.00
#
_symmetry.space_group_name_H-M   'P 1'
#
loop_
_entity.id
_entity.type
_entity.pdbx_description
1 polymer ?
#
loop_
_entity_poly.entity_id
_entity_poly.type
_entity_poly.pdbx_seq_one_letter_code
_entity_poly.pdbx_strand_id
1 'polypeptide(L)'
;MLIGFNNEESEIKFSIYQQIYICRRLFRLGKSLQTILNILEKQQLQNPKKKYNQIPHTVNEMSTYSTYIFYFFFHLLENIMVIHQMGFFEKKFNHKLLKIVSHTFWTLGLITQLVYYLNRLRTAFRREQELKSQIQNGMTNGEFLAQLKQFSKERYQYVLLILRIIGDMACAMQKSQIPEKILHTRFNRGLVACGGLLSSSIQIYLQAAKIYKKQNVSEV
;
A
#
# COMPACT_ATOMS: atom_id res chain seq x y z
N MET A 1 8.42 -24.83 -50.23
CA MET A 1 9.39 -23.94 -49.56
C MET A 1 8.61 -22.84 -48.84
N LEU A 2 8.00 -23.12 -47.69
CA LEU A 2 7.23 -22.17 -46.85
C LEU A 2 7.09 -22.74 -45.41
N ILE A 3 8.21 -23.14 -44.80
CA ILE A 3 8.26 -23.56 -43.39
C ILE A 3 9.54 -22.94 -42.83
N GLY A 4 9.45 -21.75 -42.26
CA GLY A 4 10.61 -21.04 -41.71
C GLY A 4 10.27 -19.80 -40.89
N PHE A 5 9.23 -19.05 -41.29
CA PHE A 5 8.90 -17.77 -40.66
C PHE A 5 8.14 -17.86 -39.31
N ASN A 6 7.52 -18.99 -38.97
CA ASN A 6 6.76 -19.11 -37.71
C ASN A 6 7.65 -19.34 -36.46
N ASN A 7 8.87 -19.85 -36.62
CA ASN A 7 9.73 -20.13 -35.47
C ASN A 7 10.36 -18.85 -34.91
N GLU A 8 10.92 -17.98 -35.75
CA GLU A 8 11.57 -16.74 -35.30
C GLU A 8 10.60 -15.81 -34.56
N GLU A 9 9.37 -15.64 -35.07
CA GLU A 9 8.37 -14.78 -34.43
C GLU A 9 7.89 -15.34 -33.08
N SER A 10 7.87 -16.67 -32.94
CA SER A 10 7.54 -17.36 -31.69
C SER A 10 8.68 -17.26 -30.66
N GLU A 11 9.93 -17.35 -31.11
CA GLU A 11 11.13 -17.19 -30.28
C GLU A 11 11.31 -15.75 -29.80
N ILE A 12 11.03 -14.77 -30.67
CA ILE A 12 11.04 -13.35 -30.30
C ILE A 12 9.94 -13.06 -29.27
N LYS A 13 8.71 -13.56 -29.48
CA LYS A 13 7.62 -13.44 -28.49
C LYS A 13 8.03 -14.08 -27.15
N PHE A 14 8.62 -15.28 -27.17
CA PHE A 14 9.09 -15.98 -25.97
C PHE A 14 10.20 -15.22 -25.24
N SER A 15 11.18 -14.68 -25.98
CA SER A 15 12.28 -13.85 -25.46
C SER A 15 11.75 -12.56 -24.82
N ILE A 16 10.80 -11.87 -25.47
CA ILE A 16 10.14 -10.69 -24.91
C ILE A 16 9.37 -11.04 -23.63
N TYR A 17 8.66 -12.17 -23.59
CA TYR A 17 7.98 -12.64 -22.38
C TYR A 17 8.96 -12.91 -21.24
N GLN A 18 10.12 -13.54 -21.52
CA GLN A 18 11.17 -13.76 -20.53
C GLN A 18 11.79 -12.44 -20.04
N GLN A 19 12.04 -11.48 -20.93
CA GLN A 19 12.56 -10.17 -20.56
C GLN A 19 11.55 -9.38 -19.70
N ILE A 20 10.27 -9.32 -20.10
CA ILE A 20 9.20 -8.71 -19.31
C ILE A 20 9.08 -9.39 -17.94
N TYR A 21 9.26 -10.71 -17.89
CA TYR A 21 9.23 -11.48 -16.66
C TYR A 21 10.40 -11.12 -15.72
N ILE A 22 11.63 -11.01 -16.25
CA ILE A 22 12.82 -10.58 -15.51
C ILE A 22 12.70 -9.12 -15.05
N CYS A 23 12.24 -8.21 -15.92
CA CYS A 23 11.98 -6.81 -15.56
C CYS A 23 10.94 -6.70 -14.44
N ARG A 24 9.85 -7.47 -14.50
CA ARG A 24 8.85 -7.51 -13.42
C ARG A 24 9.44 -8.00 -12.09
N ARG A 25 10.41 -8.91 -12.13
CA ARG A 25 11.13 -9.43 -10.96
C ARG A 25 12.11 -8.40 -10.38
N LEU A 26 12.93 -7.77 -11.22
CA LEU A 26 13.83 -6.67 -10.81
C LEU A 26 13.05 -5.47 -10.24
N PHE A 27 11.90 -5.15 -10.82
CA PHE A 27 11.02 -4.11 -10.30
C PHE A 27 10.47 -4.42 -8.89
N ARG A 28 10.21 -5.71 -8.58
CA ARG A 28 9.81 -6.13 -7.21
C ARG A 28 10.95 -5.96 -6.21
N LEU A 29 12.18 -6.30 -6.60
CA LEU A 29 13.39 -6.04 -5.79
C LEU A 29 13.56 -4.54 -5.53
N GLY A 30 13.42 -3.70 -6.56
CA GLY A 30 13.46 -2.24 -6.41
C GLY A 30 12.42 -1.70 -5.41
N LYS A 31 11.19 -2.23 -5.43
CA LYS A 31 10.16 -1.86 -4.43
C LYS A 31 10.53 -2.26 -3.01
N SER A 32 11.17 -3.41 -2.82
CA SER A 32 11.64 -3.85 -1.50
C SER A 32 12.73 -2.94 -0.96
N LEU A 33 13.69 -2.54 -1.80
CA LEU A 33 14.74 -1.59 -1.48
C LEU A 33 14.17 -0.20 -1.15
N GLN A 34 13.23 0.29 -1.96
CA GLN A 34 12.53 1.54 -1.66
C GLN A 34 11.80 1.50 -0.32
N THR A 35 11.22 0.35 0.04
CA THR A 35 10.56 0.18 1.34
C THR A 35 11.57 0.28 2.48
N ILE A 36 12.75 -0.33 2.34
CA ILE A 36 13.86 -0.23 3.31
C ILE A 36 14.35 1.21 3.42
N LEU A 37 14.58 1.90 2.30
CA LEU A 37 15.01 3.30 2.29
C LEU A 37 13.98 4.19 2.99
N ASN A 38 12.69 3.99 2.74
CA ASN A 38 11.62 4.75 3.40
C ASN A 38 11.57 4.53 4.92
N ILE A 39 11.94 3.33 5.40
CA ILE A 39 12.02 3.02 6.84
C ILE A 39 13.20 3.78 7.45
N LEU A 40 14.38 3.72 6.82
CA LEU A 40 15.59 4.38 7.29
C LEU A 40 15.46 5.91 7.27
N GLU A 41 14.90 6.47 6.21
CA GLU A 41 14.66 7.92 6.08
C GLU A 41 13.71 8.43 7.16
N LYS A 42 12.65 7.68 7.48
CA LYS A 42 11.72 8.04 8.55
C LYS A 42 12.34 7.92 9.95
N GLN A 43 13.25 6.99 10.17
CA GLN A 43 14.01 6.90 11.43
C GLN A 43 14.96 8.10 11.59
N GLN A 44 15.56 8.59 10.50
CA GLN A 44 16.44 9.77 10.54
C GLN A 44 15.68 11.11 10.66
N LEU A 45 14.46 11.20 10.12
CA LEU A 45 13.61 12.40 10.19
C LEU A 45 12.88 12.59 11.54
N GLN A 46 13.00 11.66 12.49
CA GLN A 46 12.52 11.84 13.87
C GLN A 46 13.42 12.79 14.68
N ASN A 47 13.75 13.96 14.12
CA ASN A 47 14.17 15.11 14.90
C ASN A 47 12.93 15.74 15.58
N PRO A 48 12.92 15.96 16.90
CA PRO A 48 11.71 16.30 17.65
C PRO A 48 11.39 17.79 17.49
N LYS A 49 10.78 18.19 16.36
CA LYS A 49 10.31 19.57 16.17
C LYS A 49 8.90 19.59 15.61
N LYS A 50 7.92 19.26 16.47
CA LYS A 50 6.64 19.99 16.62
C LYS A 50 5.78 19.31 17.68
N LYS A 51 5.71 19.95 18.84
CA LYS A 51 4.93 19.57 20.02
C LYS A 51 3.44 19.89 19.81
N TYR A 52 2.80 19.24 18.84
CA TYR A 52 1.36 19.30 18.63
C TYR A 52 0.86 17.92 18.22
N ASN A 53 0.22 17.22 19.18
CA ASN A 53 -0.81 16.17 19.04
C ASN A 53 -0.70 15.15 20.20
N GLN A 54 -1.40 15.42 21.30
CA GLN A 54 -1.62 14.48 22.41
C GLN A 54 -2.70 13.45 22.04
N ILE A 55 -2.38 12.55 21.12
CA ILE A 55 -2.98 11.21 21.00
C ILE A 55 -1.86 10.26 21.43
N PRO A 56 -2.10 9.08 22.03
CA PRO A 56 -1.01 8.20 22.44
C PRO A 56 -0.11 7.91 21.24
N HIS A 57 1.04 8.61 21.21
CA HIS A 57 2.03 8.61 20.14
C HIS A 57 2.45 7.17 19.80
N THR A 58 2.47 6.34 20.83
CA THR A 58 2.82 4.93 20.84
C THR A 58 2.00 4.07 19.88
N VAL A 59 0.67 4.22 19.80
CA VAL A 59 -0.19 3.34 18.99
C VAL A 59 -0.02 3.63 17.49
N ASN A 60 0.10 4.91 17.14
CA ASN A 60 0.29 5.33 15.75
C ASN A 60 1.69 5.01 15.24
N GLU A 61 2.71 5.14 16.09
CA GLU A 61 4.08 4.75 15.78
C GLU A 61 4.19 3.23 15.63
N MET A 62 3.66 2.45 16.58
CA MET A 62 3.67 0.99 16.53
C MET A 62 2.95 0.46 15.29
N SER A 63 1.79 1.02 14.92
CA SER A 63 1.05 0.63 13.71
C SER A 63 1.82 0.96 12.43
N THR A 64 2.58 2.07 12.44
CA THR A 64 3.42 2.49 11.31
C THR A 64 4.60 1.52 11.14
N TYR A 65 5.35 1.24 12.21
CA TYR A 65 6.47 0.29 12.18
C TYR A 65 6.01 -1.13 11.83
N SER A 66 4.89 -1.59 12.40
CA SER A 66 4.34 -2.92 12.11
C SER A 66 3.98 -3.07 10.63
N THR A 67 3.38 -2.05 10.03
CA THR A 67 3.06 -2.02 8.59
C THR A 67 4.33 -2.20 7.76
N TYR A 68 5.40 -1.48 8.09
CA TYR A 68 6.68 -1.57 7.39
C TYR A 68 7.34 -2.94 7.53
N ILE A 69 7.36 -3.49 8.74
CA ILE A 69 7.92 -4.82 9.01
C ILE A 69 7.18 -5.88 8.19
N PHE A 70 5.85 -5.85 8.16
CA PHE A 70 5.06 -6.80 7.40
C PHE A 70 5.27 -6.67 5.89
N TYR A 71 5.36 -5.45 5.36
CA TYR A 71 5.72 -5.24 3.94
C TYR A 71 7.15 -5.68 3.64
N PHE A 72 8.09 -5.49 4.56
CA PHE A 72 9.46 -5.98 4.42
C PHE A 72 9.49 -7.50 4.30
N PHE A 73 8.83 -8.24 5.21
CA PHE A 73 8.76 -9.69 5.12
C PHE A 73 8.02 -10.17 3.87
N PHE A 74 6.91 -9.53 3.49
CA PHE A 74 6.22 -9.81 2.23
C PHE A 74 7.19 -9.75 1.04
N HIS A 75 7.94 -8.65 0.94
CA HIS A 75 8.90 -8.41 -0.12
C HIS A 75 10.11 -9.35 -0.06
N LEU A 76 10.64 -9.63 1.13
CA LEU A 76 11.76 -10.55 1.34
C LEU A 76 11.39 -11.95 0.81
N LEU A 77 10.21 -12.45 1.18
CA LEU A 77 9.75 -13.76 0.73
C LEU A 77 9.46 -13.80 -0.78
N GLU A 78 8.93 -12.72 -1.36
CA GLU A 78 8.80 -12.58 -2.82
C GLU A 78 10.16 -12.64 -3.51
N ASN A 79 11.17 -11.97 -2.97
CA ASN A 79 12.53 -11.99 -3.53
C ASN A 79 13.17 -13.38 -3.43
N ILE A 80 13.00 -14.08 -2.30
CA ILE A 80 13.47 -15.47 -2.14
C ILE A 80 12.78 -16.38 -3.17
N MET A 81 11.46 -16.24 -3.38
CA MET A 81 10.74 -17.01 -4.41
C MET A 81 11.30 -16.75 -5.81
N VAL A 82 11.63 -15.49 -6.13
CA VAL A 82 12.19 -15.11 -7.42
C VAL A 82 13.58 -15.71 -7.63
N ILE A 83 14.46 -15.62 -6.64
CA ILE A 83 15.83 -16.17 -6.71
C ILE A 83 15.80 -17.69 -6.85
N HIS A 84 14.92 -18.36 -6.09
CA HIS A 84 14.74 -19.81 -6.22
C HIS A 84 14.28 -20.21 -7.62
N GLN A 85 13.30 -19.50 -8.18
CA GLN A 85 12.86 -19.74 -9.56
C GLN A 85 13.91 -19.36 -10.63
N MET A 86 15.02 -18.71 -10.28
CA MET A 86 16.16 -18.50 -11.19
C MET A 86 17.15 -19.68 -11.18
N GLY A 87 16.89 -20.73 -10.37
CA GLY A 87 17.74 -21.92 -10.33
C GLY A 87 18.93 -21.85 -9.39
N PHE A 88 19.03 -20.80 -8.55
CA PHE A 88 20.15 -20.64 -7.61
C PHE A 88 20.16 -21.64 -6.44
N PHE A 89 19.06 -22.38 -6.21
CA PHE A 89 18.96 -23.34 -5.11
C PHE A 89 18.63 -24.74 -5.64
N GLU A 90 19.47 -25.72 -5.31
CA GLU A 90 19.31 -27.14 -5.73
C GLU A 90 18.15 -27.86 -5.02
N LYS A 91 17.70 -27.35 -3.86
CA LYS A 91 16.63 -27.99 -3.07
C LYS A 91 15.24 -27.70 -3.62
N LYS A 92 14.38 -28.73 -3.66
CA LYS A 92 12.93 -28.63 -3.90
C LYS A 92 12.27 -27.81 -2.79
N PHE A 93 12.07 -26.51 -3.04
CA PHE A 93 11.41 -25.61 -2.10
C PHE A 93 9.88 -25.67 -2.28
N ASN A 94 9.13 -25.61 -1.18
CA ASN A 94 7.67 -25.59 -1.25
C ASN A 94 7.17 -24.18 -1.63
N HIS A 95 7.15 -23.88 -2.93
CA HIS A 95 6.69 -22.60 -3.47
C HIS A 95 5.27 -22.24 -3.05
N LYS A 96 4.38 -23.23 -2.93
CA LYS A 96 2.99 -23.00 -2.57
C LYS A 96 2.88 -22.46 -1.14
N LEU A 97 3.61 -23.06 -0.21
CA LEU A 97 3.67 -22.60 1.18
C LEU A 97 4.26 -21.19 1.26
N LEU A 98 5.40 -20.95 0.60
CA LEU A 98 6.09 -19.66 0.66
C LEU A 98 5.22 -18.51 0.11
N LYS A 99 4.47 -18.78 -0.96
CA LYS A 99 3.51 -17.83 -1.55
C LYS A 99 2.36 -17.51 -0.59
N ILE A 100 1.80 -18.53 0.08
CA ILE A 100 0.76 -18.33 1.09
C ILE A 100 1.30 -17.47 2.23
N VAL A 101 2.46 -17.81 2.78
CA VAL A 101 3.09 -17.08 3.89
C VAL A 101 3.38 -15.62 3.51
N SER A 102 3.94 -15.39 2.32
CA SER A 102 4.19 -14.04 1.81
C SER A 102 2.89 -13.21 1.74
N HIS A 103 1.82 -13.76 1.15
CA HIS A 103 0.54 -13.05 1.09
C HIS A 103 -0.16 -12.90 2.44
N THR A 104 0.12 -13.78 3.42
CA THR A 104 -0.31 -13.58 4.81
C THR A 104 0.37 -12.36 5.42
N PHE A 105 1.69 -12.19 5.23
CA PHE A 105 2.39 -10.98 5.67
C PHE A 105 1.85 -9.72 4.98
N TRP A 106 1.52 -9.79 3.68
CA TRP A 106 0.86 -8.67 3.00
C TRP A 106 -0.49 -8.35 3.62
N THR A 107 -1.30 -9.36 3.93
CA THR A 107 -2.60 -9.19 4.58
C THR A 107 -2.44 -8.55 5.97
N LEU A 108 -1.49 -9.00 6.78
CA LEU A 108 -1.20 -8.42 8.09
C LEU A 108 -0.76 -6.95 7.99
N GLY A 109 0.10 -6.63 7.01
CA GLY A 109 0.50 -5.26 6.73
C GLY A 109 -0.67 -4.36 6.33
N LEU A 110 -1.63 -4.87 5.54
CA LEU A 110 -2.86 -4.15 5.20
C LEU A 110 -3.77 -3.94 6.41
N ILE A 111 -3.90 -4.94 7.29
CA ILE A 111 -4.69 -4.84 8.53
C ILE A 111 -4.10 -3.77 9.46
N THR A 112 -2.79 -3.77 9.70
CA THR A 112 -2.16 -2.74 10.53
C THR A 112 -2.28 -1.35 9.91
N GLN A 113 -2.17 -1.26 8.58
CA GLN A 113 -2.33 -0.01 7.85
C GLN A 113 -3.79 0.50 7.92
N LEU A 114 -4.76 -0.40 7.89
CA LEU A 114 -6.18 -0.07 8.07
C LEU A 114 -6.42 0.50 9.48
N VAL A 115 -5.95 -0.18 10.52
CA VAL A 115 -6.05 0.28 11.91
C VAL A 115 -5.42 1.67 12.07
N TYR A 116 -4.26 1.89 11.47
CA TYR A 116 -3.60 3.20 11.47
C TYR A 116 -4.50 4.30 10.88
N TYR A 117 -5.08 4.08 9.70
CA TYR A 117 -5.92 5.10 9.05
C TYR A 117 -7.28 5.29 9.72
N LEU A 118 -7.86 4.24 10.31
CA LEU A 118 -9.07 4.36 11.13
C LEU A 118 -8.82 5.23 12.36
N ASN A 119 -7.69 5.02 13.04
CA ASN A 119 -7.28 5.85 14.18
C ASN A 119 -7.06 7.31 13.76
N ARG A 120 -6.40 7.55 12.62
CA ARG A 120 -6.21 8.90 12.06
C ARG A 120 -7.52 9.58 11.69
N LEU A 121 -8.46 8.84 11.11
CA LEU A 121 -9.79 9.35 10.78
C LEU A 121 -10.56 9.74 12.05
N ARG A 122 -10.55 8.88 13.08
CA ARG A 122 -11.14 9.18 14.39
C ARG A 122 -10.53 10.44 15.02
N THR A 123 -9.20 10.56 14.99
CA THR A 123 -8.50 11.75 15.44
C THR A 123 -8.91 13.00 14.66
N ALA A 124 -9.07 12.92 13.34
CA ALA A 124 -9.49 14.05 12.52
C ALA A 124 -10.91 14.53 12.89
N PHE A 125 -11.83 13.62 13.22
CA PHE A 125 -13.14 13.98 13.75
C PHE A 125 -13.04 14.63 15.14
N ARG A 126 -12.18 14.12 16.03
CA ARG A 126 -11.96 14.74 17.35
C ARG A 126 -11.43 16.17 17.25
N ARG A 127 -10.46 16.40 16.37
CA ARG A 127 -9.90 17.74 16.11
C ARG A 127 -10.93 18.71 15.54
N GLU A 128 -11.86 18.23 14.71
CA GLU A 128 -12.97 19.08 14.25
C GLU A 128 -13.91 19.47 15.40
N GLN A 129 -14.21 18.53 16.31
CA GLN A 129 -15.03 18.84 17.49
C GLN A 129 -14.33 19.84 18.42
N GLU A 130 -13.03 19.66 18.65
CA GLU A 130 -12.20 20.62 19.40
C GLU A 130 -12.21 21.99 18.72
N LEU A 131 -12.07 22.06 17.39
CA LEU A 131 -12.15 23.31 16.64
C LEU A 131 -13.52 24.00 16.81
N LYS A 132 -14.63 23.24 16.78
CA LYS A 132 -15.97 23.79 17.02
C LYS A 132 -16.12 24.38 18.42
N SER A 133 -15.48 23.80 19.43
CA SER A 133 -15.45 24.39 20.77
C SER A 133 -14.59 25.66 20.84
N GLN A 134 -13.55 25.79 20.01
CA GLN A 134 -12.69 26.99 19.98
C GLN A 134 -13.35 28.20 19.30
N ILE A 135 -14.36 28.01 18.44
CA ILE A 135 -15.18 29.11 17.92
C ILE A 135 -15.82 29.90 19.06
N GLN A 136 -16.23 29.20 20.13
CA GLN A 136 -16.82 29.85 21.31
C GLN A 136 -15.83 30.73 22.07
N ASN A 137 -14.52 30.59 21.79
CA ASN A 137 -13.43 31.34 22.42
C ASN A 137 -12.87 32.46 21.54
N GLY A 138 -13.61 32.93 20.52
CA GLY A 138 -13.27 34.14 19.77
C GLY A 138 -12.42 33.93 18.50
N MET A 139 -12.37 32.71 17.95
CA MET A 139 -11.75 32.47 16.64
C MET A 139 -12.52 33.21 15.53
N THR A 140 -11.79 33.83 14.59
CA THR A 140 -12.44 34.53 13.47
C THR A 140 -13.10 33.54 12.50
N ASN A 141 -14.25 33.92 11.93
CA ASN A 141 -15.01 33.06 11.01
C ASN A 141 -14.20 32.62 9.78
N GLY A 142 -13.26 33.46 9.30
CA GLY A 142 -12.39 33.15 8.17
C GLY A 142 -11.38 32.04 8.48
N GLU A 143 -10.71 32.13 9.62
CA GLU A 143 -9.75 31.11 10.08
C GLU A 143 -10.45 29.78 10.36
N PHE A 144 -11.65 29.83 10.95
CA PHE A 144 -12.46 28.65 11.19
C PHE A 144 -12.80 27.92 9.89
N LEU A 145 -13.31 28.63 8.88
CA LEU A 145 -13.66 28.06 7.58
C LEU A 145 -12.43 27.45 6.86
N ALA A 146 -11.28 28.11 6.95
CA ALA A 146 -10.04 27.60 6.37
C ALA A 146 -9.60 26.28 7.04
N GLN A 147 -9.61 26.22 8.37
CA GLN A 147 -9.25 25.01 9.12
C GLN A 147 -10.26 23.88 8.91
N LEU A 148 -11.56 24.20 8.86
CA LEU A 148 -12.60 23.22 8.58
C LEU A 148 -12.44 22.59 7.18
N LYS A 149 -12.14 23.41 6.17
CA LYS A 149 -11.86 22.93 4.81
C LYS A 149 -10.63 22.02 4.77
N GLN A 150 -9.59 22.35 5.54
CA GLN A 150 -8.40 21.52 5.66
C GLN A 150 -8.72 20.16 6.30
N PHE A 151 -9.46 20.13 7.41
CA PHE A 151 -9.84 18.87 8.07
C PHE A 151 -10.77 18.02 7.19
N SER A 152 -11.70 18.64 6.47
CA SER A 152 -12.56 17.94 5.52
C SER A 152 -11.73 17.25 4.42
N LYS A 153 -10.73 17.95 3.87
CA LYS A 153 -9.80 17.39 2.88
C LYS A 153 -8.97 16.23 3.46
N GLU A 154 -8.47 16.37 4.68
CA GLU A 154 -7.69 15.34 5.37
C GLU A 154 -8.53 14.07 5.59
N ARG A 155 -9.78 14.21 6.05
CA ARG A 155 -10.71 13.07 6.20
C ARG A 155 -11.01 12.38 4.88
N TYR A 156 -11.30 13.15 3.84
CA TYR A 156 -11.55 12.60 2.51
C TYR A 156 -10.37 11.75 2.03
N GLN A 157 -9.14 12.22 2.24
CA GLN A 157 -7.93 11.45 1.94
C GLN A 157 -7.84 10.16 2.75
N TYR A 158 -8.12 10.19 4.05
CA TYR A 158 -8.13 8.97 4.87
C TYR A 158 -9.20 7.97 4.44
N VAL A 159 -10.40 8.43 4.09
CA VAL A 159 -11.48 7.55 3.58
C VAL A 159 -11.05 6.87 2.28
N LEU A 160 -10.45 7.62 1.33
CA LEU A 160 -9.92 7.03 0.11
C LEU A 160 -8.84 5.97 0.39
N LEU A 161 -7.91 6.24 1.31
CA LEU A 161 -6.87 5.29 1.68
C LEU A 161 -7.45 4.03 2.33
N ILE A 162 -8.47 4.17 3.19
CA ILE A 162 -9.21 3.05 3.77
C ILE A 162 -9.88 2.20 2.69
N LEU A 163 -10.62 2.83 1.76
CA LEU A 163 -11.28 2.12 0.66
C LEU A 163 -10.27 1.38 -0.23
N ARG A 164 -9.13 2.01 -0.51
CA ARG A 164 -8.02 1.38 -1.24
C ARG A 164 -7.54 0.11 -0.53
N ILE A 165 -7.30 0.20 0.78
CA ILE A 165 -6.82 -0.93 1.60
C ILE A 165 -7.83 -2.06 1.62
N ILE A 166 -9.13 -1.75 1.72
CA ILE A 166 -10.20 -2.76 1.65
C ILE A 166 -10.18 -3.50 0.32
N GLY A 167 -10.04 -2.77 -0.80
CA GLY A 167 -9.89 -3.37 -2.13
C GLY A 167 -8.65 -4.28 -2.24
N ASP A 168 -7.50 -3.82 -1.72
CA ASP A 168 -6.26 -4.59 -1.69
C ASP A 168 -6.37 -5.83 -0.77
N MET A 169 -7.09 -5.74 0.36
CA MET A 169 -7.31 -6.86 1.28
C MET A 169 -8.09 -7.99 0.62
N ALA A 170 -9.12 -7.71 -0.18
CA ALA A 170 -9.85 -8.76 -0.90
C ALA A 170 -8.91 -9.60 -1.79
N CYS A 171 -7.96 -8.93 -2.47
CA CYS A 171 -6.92 -9.57 -3.26
C CYS A 171 -5.92 -10.35 -2.39
N ALA A 172 -5.43 -9.75 -1.31
CA ALA A 172 -4.42 -10.35 -0.44
C ALA A 172 -4.96 -11.60 0.29
N MET A 173 -6.15 -11.50 0.87
CA MET A 173 -6.82 -12.58 1.61
C MET A 173 -7.12 -13.79 0.73
N GLN A 174 -7.59 -13.56 -0.52
CA GLN A 174 -7.83 -14.65 -1.46
C GLN A 174 -6.53 -15.41 -1.79
N LYS A 175 -5.41 -14.69 -1.93
CA LYS A 175 -4.11 -15.31 -2.26
C LYS A 175 -3.44 -16.00 -1.07
N SER A 176 -3.69 -15.54 0.16
CA SER A 176 -3.24 -16.21 1.39
C SER A 176 -4.16 -17.35 1.82
N GLN A 177 -5.26 -17.59 1.09
CA GLN A 177 -6.26 -18.62 1.38
C GLN A 177 -6.91 -18.46 2.76
N ILE A 178 -6.90 -17.24 3.32
CA ILE A 178 -7.50 -16.96 4.63
C ILE A 178 -9.01 -17.24 4.64
N PRO A 179 -9.82 -16.78 3.66
CA PRO A 179 -11.24 -17.08 3.62
C PRO A 179 -11.53 -18.58 3.56
N GLU A 180 -10.72 -19.32 2.80
CA GLU A 180 -10.87 -20.78 2.64
C GLU A 180 -10.57 -21.53 3.94
N LYS A 181 -9.64 -21.02 4.76
CA LYS A 181 -9.30 -21.62 6.05
C LYS A 181 -10.26 -21.26 7.18
N ILE A 182 -10.80 -20.05 7.19
CA ILE A 182 -11.65 -19.55 8.29
C ILE A 182 -13.14 -19.78 8.01
N LEU A 183 -13.58 -19.46 6.80
CA LEU A 183 -15.00 -19.51 6.41
C LEU A 183 -15.33 -20.74 5.59
N HIS A 184 -14.35 -21.59 5.26
CA HIS A 184 -14.50 -22.70 4.32
C HIS A 184 -15.09 -22.29 2.97
N THR A 185 -14.96 -21.01 2.61
CA THR A 185 -15.46 -20.43 1.35
C THR A 185 -14.35 -19.66 0.66
N ARG A 186 -14.50 -19.44 -0.65
CA ARG A 186 -13.60 -18.58 -1.44
C ARG A 186 -14.33 -17.31 -1.78
N PHE A 187 -13.60 -16.19 -1.81
CA PHE A 187 -14.19 -14.97 -2.34
C PHE A 187 -14.54 -15.16 -3.82
N ASN A 188 -15.68 -14.60 -4.21
CA ASN A 188 -16.09 -14.57 -5.60
C ASN A 188 -14.99 -13.86 -6.41
N ARG A 189 -14.59 -14.46 -7.55
CA ARG A 189 -13.59 -13.87 -8.46
C ARG A 189 -13.98 -12.47 -8.90
N GLY A 190 -15.27 -12.20 -9.11
CA GLY A 190 -15.79 -10.88 -9.42
C GLY A 190 -15.52 -9.87 -8.31
N LEU A 191 -15.77 -10.24 -7.05
CA LEU A 191 -15.49 -9.38 -5.90
C LEU A 191 -14.01 -9.04 -5.76
N VAL A 192 -13.13 -10.04 -5.95
CA VAL A 192 -11.68 -9.83 -5.90
C VAL A 192 -11.21 -8.89 -7.04
N ALA A 193 -11.75 -9.08 -8.25
CA ALA A 193 -11.44 -8.22 -9.39
C ALA A 193 -11.93 -6.78 -9.16
N CYS A 194 -13.17 -6.59 -8.69
CA CYS A 194 -13.71 -5.28 -8.33
C CYS A 194 -12.88 -4.60 -7.23
N GLY A 195 -12.45 -5.35 -6.22
CA GLY A 195 -11.57 -4.83 -5.16
C GLY A 195 -10.23 -4.33 -5.71
N GLY A 196 -9.58 -5.09 -6.59
CA GLY A 196 -8.33 -4.68 -7.23
C GLY A 196 -8.48 -3.50 -8.19
N LEU A 197 -9.61 -3.41 -8.90
CA LEU A 197 -9.92 -2.26 -9.75
C LEU A 197 -10.15 -1.00 -8.91
N LEU A 198 -10.97 -1.09 -7.86
CA LEU A 198 -11.22 0.01 -6.92
C LEU A 198 -9.92 0.54 -6.32
N SER A 199 -9.06 -0.34 -5.80
CA SER A 199 -7.80 0.08 -5.18
C SER A 199 -6.86 0.74 -6.20
N SER A 200 -6.79 0.20 -7.42
CA SER A 200 -5.98 0.76 -8.50
C SER A 200 -6.49 2.13 -8.95
N SER A 201 -7.80 2.30 -9.13
CA SER A 201 -8.42 3.58 -9.50
C SER A 201 -8.17 4.66 -8.44
N ILE A 202 -8.31 4.32 -7.15
CA ILE A 202 -8.00 5.25 -6.06
C ILE A 202 -6.51 5.62 -6.06
N GLN A 203 -5.62 4.64 -6.28
CA GLN A 203 -4.18 4.89 -6.33
C GLN A 203 -3.80 5.85 -7.46
N ILE A 204 -4.37 5.65 -8.65
CA ILE A 204 -4.16 6.53 -9.82
C ILE A 204 -4.66 7.94 -9.49
N TYR A 205 -5.87 8.07 -8.94
CA TYR A 205 -6.42 9.35 -8.54
C TYR A 205 -5.53 10.10 -7.53
N LEU A 206 -5.05 9.41 -6.49
CA LEU A 206 -4.18 10.00 -5.47
C LEU A 206 -2.84 10.45 -6.06
N GLN A 207 -2.27 9.69 -7.01
CA GLN A 207 -1.04 10.06 -7.70
C GLN A 207 -1.26 11.27 -8.62
N ALA A 208 -2.33 11.29 -9.41
CA ALA A 208 -2.69 12.42 -10.26
C ALA A 208 -2.86 13.70 -9.43
N ALA A 209 -3.62 13.63 -8.33
CA ALA A 209 -3.81 14.76 -7.42
C ALA A 209 -2.49 15.29 -6.82
N LYS A 210 -1.51 14.41 -6.56
CA LYS A 210 -0.18 14.81 -6.08
C LYS A 210 0.63 15.51 -7.17
N ILE A 211 0.55 15.06 -8.42
CA ILE A 211 1.25 15.66 -9.57
C ILE A 211 0.69 17.05 -9.85
N TYR A 212 -0.65 17.20 -9.95
CA TYR A 212 -1.29 18.49 -10.14
C TYR A 212 -0.91 19.50 -9.05
N LYS A 213 -0.83 19.06 -7.79
CA LYS A 213 -0.39 19.92 -6.69
C LYS A 213 1.08 20.35 -6.84
N LYS A 214 1.96 19.48 -7.36
CA LYS A 214 3.38 19.82 -7.55
C LYS A 214 3.57 20.84 -8.68
N GLN A 215 2.84 20.69 -9.79
CA GLN A 215 2.91 21.61 -10.93
C GLN A 215 2.44 23.02 -10.55
N ASN A 216 1.31 23.14 -9.87
CA ASN A 216 0.77 24.45 -9.44
C ASN A 216 1.61 25.14 -8.34
N VAL A 217 2.58 24.47 -7.71
CA VAL A 217 3.51 25.07 -6.75
C VAL A 217 4.80 25.52 -7.42
N SER A 218 5.10 25.02 -8.62
CA SER A 218 6.27 25.42 -9.41
C SER A 218 6.01 26.64 -10.32
N GLU A 219 4.76 27.07 -10.44
CA GLU A 219 4.32 28.22 -11.25
C GLU A 219 4.01 29.48 -10.41
N VAL A 220 4.40 29.52 -9.13
CA VAL A 220 4.23 30.68 -8.22
C VAL A 220 5.58 31.19 -7.74
#